data_AF-A0A847PMV8-F1
#
_entry.id   AF-A0A847PMV8-F1
#
_cell.length_a   1.000
_cell.length_b   1.000
_cell.length_c   1.000
_cell.angle_alpha   90.00
_cell.angle_beta   90.00
_cell.angle_gamma   90.00
#
_symmetry.space_group_name_H-M   'P 1'
#
loop_
_entity.id
_entity.type
_entity.pdbx_description
1 polymer ?
#
loop_
_entity_poly.entity_id
_entity_poly.type
_entity_poly.pdbx_seq_one_letter_code
_entity_poly.pdbx_strand_id
1 'polypeptide(L)' 'MSKFKVGDRVVCTGEHDSNKRIINQAGTIKETGGYLIGVVFDEDVNGHSCGGKCKYGYGWYVPERL' A
#
# COMPACT_ATOMS: atom_id res chain seq x y z
N MET A 1 4.89 10.91 14.01
CA MET A 1 5.60 10.44 12.80
C MET A 1 5.23 8.99 12.59
N SER A 2 4.99 8.59 11.35
CA SER A 2 4.65 7.20 11.06
C SER A 2 5.80 6.28 11.47
N LYS A 3 5.49 5.10 12.04
CA LYS A 3 6.52 4.09 12.33
C LYS A 3 7.14 3.50 11.06
N PHE A 4 6.43 3.65 9.95
CA PHE A 4 6.81 3.16 8.65
C PHE A 4 7.65 4.17 7.88
N LYS A 5 8.62 3.68 7.10
CA LYS A 5 9.43 4.47 6.18
C LYS A 5 9.39 3.91 4.76
N VAL A 6 9.69 4.78 3.80
CA VAL A 6 9.87 4.37 2.40
C VAL A 6 10.96 3.30 2.31
N GLY A 7 10.65 2.22 1.58
CA GLY A 7 11.51 1.05 1.44
C GLY A 7 11.18 -0.10 2.38
N ASP A 8 10.38 0.12 3.43
CA ASP A 8 9.96 -0.97 4.33
C ASP A 8 9.12 -2.01 3.59
N ARG A 9 9.33 -3.28 3.96
CA ARG A 9 8.50 -4.41 3.56
C ARG A 9 7.38 -4.60 4.57
N VAL A 10 6.15 -4.69 4.07
CA VAL A 10 4.94 -4.77 4.88
C VAL A 10 3.98 -5.82 4.35
N VAL A 11 3.06 -6.24 5.20
CA VAL A 11 1.89 -7.05 4.85
C VAL A 11 0.66 -6.30 5.32
N CYS A 12 -0.32 -6.12 4.43
CA CYS A 12 -1.59 -5.51 4.82
C CYS A 12 -2.46 -6.53 5.54
N THR A 13 -2.92 -6.20 6.75
CA THR A 13 -3.68 -7.11 7.62
C THR A 13 -5.19 -6.94 7.53
N GLY A 14 -5.67 -5.92 6.84
CA GLY A 14 -7.08 -5.57 6.74
C GLY A 14 -7.42 -4.91 5.40
N GLU A 15 -8.71 -4.69 5.17
CA GLU A 15 -9.20 -3.98 3.98
C GLU A 15 -9.12 -2.46 4.17
N HIS A 16 -9.04 -1.73 3.07
CA HIS A 16 -9.19 -0.27 3.06
C HIS A 16 -9.91 0.17 1.79
N ASP A 17 -10.82 1.14 1.91
CA ASP A 17 -11.64 1.65 0.80
C ASP A 17 -12.29 0.53 -0.02
N SER A 18 -12.83 -0.48 0.68
CA SER A 18 -13.47 -1.67 0.10
C SER A 18 -12.56 -2.57 -0.76
N ASN A 19 -11.25 -2.33 -0.80
CA ASN A 19 -10.32 -3.21 -1.48
C ASN A 19 -9.90 -4.37 -0.57
N LYS A 20 -10.61 -5.48 -0.66
CA LYS A 20 -10.30 -6.74 0.06
C LYS A 20 -9.09 -7.49 -0.50
N ARG A 21 -8.62 -7.14 -1.71
CA ARG A 21 -7.50 -7.86 -2.36
C ARG A 21 -6.16 -7.55 -1.74
N ILE A 22 -6.04 -6.48 -0.95
CA ILE A 22 -4.80 -6.15 -0.24
C ILE A 22 -4.61 -7.00 1.03
N ILE A 23 -5.66 -7.68 1.53
CA ILE A 23 -5.56 -8.48 2.75
C ILE A 23 -4.55 -9.61 2.55
N ASN A 24 -3.62 -9.73 3.49
CA ASN A 24 -2.49 -10.65 3.49
C ASN A 24 -1.53 -10.49 2.31
N GLN A 25 -1.60 -9.37 1.57
CA GLN A 25 -0.66 -9.09 0.49
C GLN A 25 0.58 -8.37 1.01
N ALA A 26 1.73 -8.82 0.53
CA ALA A 26 3.02 -8.23 0.82
C ALA A 26 3.35 -7.12 -0.19
N GLY A 27 4.03 -6.08 0.28
CA GLY A 27 4.43 -4.96 -0.54
C GLY A 27 5.56 -4.13 0.05
N THR A 28 5.99 -3.14 -0.71
CA THR A 28 7.01 -2.17 -0.32
C THR A 28 6.40 -0.79 -0.19
N ILE A 29 6.72 -0.08 0.88
CA ILE A 29 6.28 1.31 1.04
C ILE A 29 7.06 2.20 0.08
N LYS A 30 6.34 2.99 -0.73
CA LYS A 30 6.90 3.96 -1.68
C LYS A 30 6.63 5.41 -1.32
N GLU A 31 5.70 5.66 -0.39
CA GLU A 31 5.34 7.00 0.02
C GLU A 31 4.92 7.01 1.49
N THR A 32 5.56 7.89 2.26
CA THR A 32 5.16 8.25 3.63
C THR A 32 5.16 9.78 3.71
N GLY A 33 4.25 10.37 4.49
CA GLY A 33 4.19 11.82 4.67
C GLY A 33 2.79 12.43 4.72
N GLY A 34 1.74 11.68 4.36
CA GLY A 34 0.34 12.07 4.52
C GLY A 34 -0.41 11.23 5.55
N TYR A 35 -1.74 11.33 5.54
CA TYR A 35 -2.64 10.46 6.33
C TYR A 35 -2.63 9.00 5.84
N LEU A 36 -2.15 8.77 4.61
CA LEU A 36 -2.07 7.46 3.97
C LEU A 36 -0.62 7.13 3.59
N ILE A 37 -0.35 5.84 3.54
CA ILE A 37 0.92 5.22 3.16
C ILE A 37 0.72 4.59 1.78
N GLY A 38 1.56 4.95 0.82
CA GLY A 38 1.54 4.34 -0.51
C GLY A 38 2.31 3.03 -0.49
N VAL A 39 1.62 1.91 -0.64
CA VAL A 39 2.21 0.57 -0.73
C VAL A 39 2.15 0.09 -2.17
N VAL A 40 3.26 -0.44 -2.65
CA VAL A 40 3.35 -1.16 -3.93
C VAL A 40 3.45 -2.65 -3.61
N PHE A 41 2.39 -3.38 -3.93
CA PHE A 41 2.27 -4.81 -3.71
C PHE A 41 3.09 -5.59 -4.74
N ASP A 42 3.51 -6.79 -4.35
CA ASP A 42 4.24 -7.69 -5.25
C ASP A 42 3.31 -8.28 -6.32
N GLU A 43 2.04 -8.47 -5.96
CA GLU A 43 0.98 -9.01 -6.82
C GLU A 43 -0.02 -7.94 -7.26
N ASP A 44 -0.79 -8.23 -8.31
CA ASP A 44 -1.88 -7.36 -8.77
C ASP A 44 -3.05 -7.42 -7.79
N VAL A 45 -3.28 -6.31 -7.08
CA VAL A 45 -4.35 -6.15 -6.09
C VAL A 45 -5.57 -5.43 -6.66
N ASN A 46 -5.66 -5.32 -8.00
CA ASN A 46 -6.63 -4.49 -8.70
C ASN A 46 -6.62 -3.04 -8.19
N GLY A 47 -5.42 -2.55 -7.86
CA GLY A 47 -5.18 -1.23 -7.32
C GLY A 47 -4.95 -0.15 -8.38
N HIS A 48 -4.29 0.92 -7.96
CA HIS A 48 -3.92 2.06 -8.81
C HIS A 48 -2.39 2.22 -8.89
N SER A 49 -1.88 3.26 -9.54
CA SER A 49 -0.45 3.48 -9.74
C SER A 49 0.28 4.24 -8.61
N CYS A 50 -0.42 4.61 -7.52
CA CYS A 50 0.11 5.47 -6.44
C CYS A 50 0.70 6.79 -6.96
N GLY A 51 -0.01 7.44 -7.89
CA GLY A 51 0.45 8.65 -8.57
C GLY A 51 1.68 8.42 -9.46
N GLY A 52 1.76 7.25 -10.13
CA GLY A 52 2.85 6.92 -11.06
C GLY A 52 4.07 6.25 -10.43
N LYS A 53 4.00 5.81 -9.17
CA LYS A 53 5.10 5.15 -8.45
C LYS A 53 5.20 3.64 -8.74
N CYS A 54 4.20 3.05 -9.39
CA CYS A 54 4.18 1.65 -9.79
C CYS A 54 3.26 1.41 -11.00
N LYS A 55 3.31 0.17 -11.51
CA LYS A 55 2.37 -0.32 -12.53
C LYS A 55 0.93 -0.24 -12.00
N TYR A 56 0.00 0.19 -12.85
CA TYR A 56 -1.43 0.18 -12.52
C TYR A 56 -1.87 -1.23 -12.09
N GLY A 57 -2.72 -1.34 -11.07
CA GLY A 57 -3.11 -2.60 -10.45
C GLY A 57 -2.31 -2.98 -9.19
N TYR A 58 -1.10 -2.45 -9.00
CA TYR A 58 -0.17 -2.93 -7.97
C TYR A 58 -0.02 -1.98 -6.78
N GLY A 59 -0.55 -0.76 -6.84
CA GLY A 59 -0.43 0.22 -5.76
C GLY A 59 -1.74 0.43 -5.03
N TRP A 60 -1.69 0.64 -3.71
CA TRP A 60 -2.82 1.14 -2.93
C TRP A 60 -2.35 2.08 -1.83
N TYR A 61 -3.17 3.07 -1.51
CA TYR A 61 -2.97 3.90 -0.32
C TYR A 61 -3.70 3.28 0.86
N VAL A 62 -3.04 3.14 2.00
CA VAL A 62 -3.61 2.56 3.23
C VAL A 62 -3.29 3.43 4.44
N PRO A 63 -4.13 3.46 5.48
CA PRO A 63 -3.77 4.07 6.76
C PRO A 63 -2.66 3.26 7.44
N GLU A 64 -1.99 3.87 8.41
CA GLU A 64 -0.97 3.20 9.23
C GLU A 64 -1.50 2.00 10.04
N ARG A 65 -2.82 1.94 10.25
CA ARG A 65 -3.49 0.82 10.93
C ARG A 65 -4.65 0.30 10.10
N LEU A 66 -4.57 -0.98 9.75
CA LEU A 66 -5.60 -1.76 9.07
C LEU A 66 -6.26 -2.73 10.04
#